data_AF-A0A9P6Y640-F1
#
_entry.id   AF-A0A9P6Y640-F1
#
_cell.length_a   1.000
_cell.length_b   1.000
_cell.length_c   1.000
_cell.angle_alpha   90.00
_cell.angle_beta   90.00
_cell.angle_gamma   90.00
#
_symmetry.space_group_name_H-M   'P 1'
#
loop_
_entity.id
_entity.type
_entity.pdbx_description
1 polymer ?
#
loop_
_entity_poly.entity_id
_entity_poly.type
_entity_poly.pdbx_seq_one_letter_code
_entity_poly.pdbx_strand_id
1 'polypeptide(L)'
;MNKTSQQDITDPIAMGDEVFSMDLEAFLLQVYQEQGYESTLAFTKDFLLKWEDCNVGPENPLYEIDGINRTREEYAVYMADNISAMAREIGNEVNLDQTDNWEELDDQDFLTKLESLLQNQFSQYTGIIREIERLKDQKEALSDLFSSNVSAWAHYKFKKPAATPDSVALYMAAKQTVLRSIVPGYSLYRNLTMKVKQMDPWTRIEDDSSRGVGICDENSNQVVQVPSDASRFSDLSQQNDLSR
;
A
#
# COMPACT_ATOMS: atom_id res chain seq x y z
N MET A 1 -80.54 -25.05 -3.27
CA MET A 1 -80.77 -25.57 -4.63
C MET A 1 -79.81 -24.85 -5.57
N ASN A 2 -79.02 -25.62 -6.34
CA ASN A 2 -78.52 -25.36 -7.70
C ASN A 2 -78.16 -23.90 -8.10
N LYS A 3 -76.86 -23.61 -8.41
CA LYS A 3 -76.26 -23.51 -9.79
C LYS A 3 -76.52 -22.12 -10.43
N THR A 4 -75.62 -21.35 -11.06
CA THR A 4 -74.30 -21.52 -11.68
C THR A 4 -73.75 -20.12 -12.08
N SER A 5 -72.42 -19.94 -12.02
CA SER A 5 -71.47 -19.08 -12.80
C SER A 5 -71.75 -17.63 -13.23
N GLN A 6 -70.79 -16.74 -12.97
CA GLN A 6 -69.81 -16.14 -13.93
C GLN A 6 -68.96 -15.06 -13.20
N GLN A 7 -67.65 -15.28 -13.04
CA GLN A 7 -66.51 -14.65 -13.77
C GLN A 7 -66.07 -13.27 -13.26
N ASP A 8 -64.86 -13.21 -12.69
CA ASP A 8 -63.75 -12.26 -12.98
C ASP A 8 -62.65 -12.47 -11.93
N ILE A 9 -61.60 -13.26 -12.23
CA ILE A 9 -60.27 -12.85 -12.74
C ILE A 9 -59.60 -11.77 -11.87
N THR A 10 -58.76 -12.22 -10.94
CA THR A 10 -57.43 -11.64 -10.65
C THR A 10 -56.61 -12.69 -9.89
N ASP A 11 -55.85 -13.52 -10.62
CA ASP A 11 -54.73 -14.26 -10.02
C ASP A 11 -53.48 -13.37 -10.07
N PRO A 12 -52.76 -13.16 -8.96
CA PRO A 12 -51.49 -12.47 -8.97
C PRO A 12 -50.43 -13.35 -9.63
N ILE A 13 -49.70 -12.74 -10.56
CA ILE A 13 -48.52 -13.29 -11.24
C ILE A 13 -47.54 -13.79 -10.17
N ALA A 14 -47.39 -15.11 -10.06
CA ALA A 14 -46.26 -15.72 -9.39
C ALA A 14 -45.01 -15.44 -10.23
N MET A 15 -44.21 -14.46 -9.83
CA MET A 15 -42.83 -14.35 -10.29
C MET A 15 -42.09 -15.58 -9.76
N GLY A 16 -41.66 -16.43 -10.68
CA GLY A 16 -40.79 -17.55 -10.36
C GLY A 16 -39.49 -17.03 -9.76
N ASP A 17 -39.11 -17.59 -8.61
CA ASP A 17 -37.75 -17.55 -8.11
C ASP A 17 -36.84 -18.29 -9.12
N GLU A 18 -36.31 -17.57 -10.11
CA GLU A 18 -35.12 -18.05 -10.82
C GLU A 18 -33.92 -17.91 -9.90
N VAL A 19 -33.69 -18.94 -9.10
CA VAL A 19 -32.43 -19.14 -8.38
C VAL A 19 -31.34 -19.30 -9.44
N PHE A 20 -30.49 -18.28 -9.58
CA PHE A 20 -29.29 -18.33 -10.41
C PHE A 20 -28.37 -19.42 -9.87
N SER A 21 -28.43 -20.62 -10.45
CA SER A 21 -27.55 -21.74 -10.17
C SER A 21 -26.58 -21.88 -11.34
N MET A 22 -25.47 -21.14 -11.30
CA MET A 22 -24.36 -21.37 -12.21
C MET A 22 -23.74 -22.72 -11.84
N ASP A 23 -23.77 -23.67 -12.77
CA ASP A 23 -23.09 -24.96 -12.59
C ASP A 23 -21.58 -24.72 -12.51
N LEU A 24 -21.03 -24.86 -11.30
CA LEU A 24 -19.63 -24.59 -11.00
C LEU A 24 -18.71 -25.51 -11.81
N GLU A 25 -19.10 -26.76 -12.05
CA GLU A 25 -18.30 -27.70 -12.84
C GLU A 25 -18.23 -27.27 -14.30
N ALA A 26 -19.37 -26.89 -14.89
CA ALA A 26 -19.42 -26.37 -16.26
C ALA A 26 -18.59 -25.09 -16.42
N PHE A 27 -18.66 -24.17 -15.45
CA PHE A 27 -17.86 -22.96 -15.45
C PHE A 27 -16.35 -23.25 -15.34
N LEU A 28 -15.94 -24.11 -14.40
CA LEU A 28 -14.53 -24.46 -14.23
C LEU A 28 -13.98 -25.23 -15.44
N LEU A 29 -14.82 -26.04 -16.10
CA LEU A 29 -14.46 -26.70 -17.36
C LEU A 29 -14.22 -25.68 -18.48
N GLN A 30 -15.06 -24.66 -18.60
CA GLN A 30 -14.84 -23.56 -19.55
C GLN A 30 -13.53 -22.82 -19.24
N VAL A 31 -13.30 -22.44 -17.98
CA VAL A 31 -12.05 -21.80 -17.56
C VAL A 31 -10.83 -22.68 -17.87
N TYR A 32 -10.94 -23.99 -17.68
CA TYR A 32 -9.86 -24.92 -18.01
C TYR A 32 -9.58 -24.98 -19.53
N GLN A 33 -10.63 -25.01 -20.35
CA GLN A 33 -10.50 -25.03 -21.80
C GLN A 33 -9.90 -23.73 -22.35
N GLU A 34 -10.25 -22.59 -21.78
CA GLU A 34 -9.79 -21.26 -22.23
C GLU A 34 -8.43 -20.86 -21.67
N GLN A 35 -8.16 -21.17 -20.40
CA GLN A 35 -7.05 -20.56 -19.64
C GLN A 35 -6.12 -21.59 -18.99
N GLY A 36 -6.44 -22.89 -19.08
CA GLY A 36 -5.62 -23.98 -18.59
C GLY A 36 -5.68 -24.21 -17.07
N TYR A 37 -4.96 -25.25 -16.65
CA TYR A 37 -5.01 -25.82 -15.30
C TYR A 37 -4.75 -24.82 -14.17
N GLU A 38 -3.71 -23.99 -14.31
CA GLU A 38 -3.30 -23.04 -13.25
C GLU A 38 -4.38 -22.00 -12.97
N SER A 39 -5.04 -21.50 -14.04
CA SER A 39 -6.15 -20.57 -13.92
C SER A 39 -7.36 -21.24 -13.26
N THR A 40 -7.73 -22.47 -13.66
CA THR A 40 -8.79 -23.24 -13.02
C THR A 40 -8.52 -23.47 -11.53
N LEU A 41 -7.28 -23.80 -11.16
CA LEU A 41 -6.89 -23.98 -9.77
C LEU A 41 -7.00 -22.67 -8.98
N ALA A 42 -6.54 -21.55 -9.54
CA ALA A 42 -6.64 -20.24 -8.92
C ALA A 42 -8.09 -19.80 -8.73
N PHE A 43 -8.93 -19.93 -9.76
CA PHE A 43 -10.36 -19.63 -9.69
C PHE A 43 -11.09 -20.49 -8.67
N THR A 44 -10.74 -21.78 -8.59
CA THR A 44 -11.31 -22.68 -7.58
C THR A 44 -10.94 -22.21 -6.16
N LYS A 45 -9.68 -21.82 -5.93
CA LYS A 45 -9.24 -21.29 -4.63
C LYS A 45 -9.96 -19.99 -4.27
N ASP A 46 -10.08 -19.06 -5.21
CA ASP A 46 -10.77 -17.78 -5.00
C ASP A 46 -12.27 -17.98 -4.73
N PHE A 47 -12.90 -18.94 -5.41
CA PHE A 47 -14.29 -19.30 -5.17
C PHE A 47 -14.47 -19.87 -3.76
N LEU A 48 -13.63 -20.82 -3.36
CA LEU A 48 -13.69 -21.41 -2.01
C LEU A 48 -13.47 -20.36 -0.93
N LEU A 49 -12.48 -19.48 -1.10
CA LEU A 49 -12.25 -18.35 -0.18
C LEU A 49 -13.49 -17.48 -0.01
N LYS A 50 -14.12 -17.06 -1.13
CA LYS A 50 -15.35 -16.26 -1.08
C LYS A 50 -16.51 -17.01 -0.44
N TRP A 51 -16.63 -18.30 -0.70
CA TRP A 51 -17.68 -19.14 -0.11
C TRP A 51 -17.48 -19.29 1.41
N GLU A 52 -16.25 -19.47 1.86
CA GLU A 52 -15.89 -19.52 3.29
C GLU A 52 -16.23 -18.19 3.99
N ASP A 53 -15.87 -17.06 3.37
CA ASP A 53 -16.16 -15.72 3.90
C ASP A 53 -17.67 -15.42 4.01
N CYS A 54 -18.47 -16.01 3.12
CA CYS A 54 -19.93 -15.83 3.09
C CYS A 54 -20.70 -16.79 3.99
N ASN A 55 -20.11 -17.89 4.46
CA ASN A 55 -20.78 -18.87 5.30
C ASN A 55 -20.35 -18.77 6.77
N VAL A 56 -21.32 -18.89 7.69
CA VAL A 56 -21.02 -18.95 9.13
C VAL A 56 -20.56 -20.37 9.46
N GLY A 57 -19.27 -20.63 9.26
CA GLY A 57 -18.61 -21.91 9.47
C GLY A 57 -17.41 -21.83 10.42
N PRO A 58 -16.72 -22.96 10.69
CA PRO A 58 -15.47 -22.96 11.44
C PRO A 58 -14.39 -22.16 10.71
N GLU A 59 -13.48 -21.50 11.46
CA GLU A 59 -12.39 -20.65 10.90
C GLU A 59 -11.44 -21.38 9.93
N ASN A 60 -11.47 -22.72 9.89
CA ASN A 60 -10.74 -23.54 8.92
C ASN A 60 -11.63 -24.72 8.49
N PRO A 61 -12.47 -24.55 7.47
CA PRO A 61 -13.32 -25.62 6.98
C PRO A 61 -12.46 -26.72 6.36
N LEU A 62 -12.79 -27.96 6.69
CA LEU A 62 -12.23 -29.14 6.06
C LEU A 62 -13.27 -29.69 5.09
N TYR A 63 -12.82 -30.01 3.89
CA TYR A 63 -13.68 -30.51 2.83
C TYR A 63 -13.61 -32.04 2.80
N GLU A 64 -14.77 -32.70 2.90
CA GLU A 64 -14.82 -34.15 2.85
C GLU A 64 -14.87 -34.63 1.39
N ILE A 65 -13.87 -35.41 0.99
CA ILE A 65 -13.85 -36.15 -0.28
C ILE A 65 -13.63 -37.62 0.05
N ASP A 66 -14.55 -38.49 -0.39
CA ASP A 66 -14.46 -39.95 -0.21
C ASP A 66 -14.17 -40.40 1.24
N GLY A 67 -14.72 -39.69 2.23
CA GLY A 67 -14.53 -39.96 3.65
C GLY A 67 -13.20 -39.49 4.23
N ILE A 68 -12.40 -38.74 3.47
CA ILE A 68 -11.14 -38.11 3.92
C ILE A 68 -11.33 -36.60 3.97
N ASN A 69 -11.00 -36.02 5.12
CA ASN A 69 -10.99 -34.57 5.30
C ASN A 69 -9.74 -33.96 4.66
N ARG A 70 -9.94 -32.99 3.78
CA ARG A 70 -8.91 -32.29 3.00
C ARG A 70 -8.88 -30.81 3.36
N THR A 71 -7.70 -30.19 3.25
CA THR A 71 -7.61 -28.72 3.32
C THR A 71 -8.20 -28.09 2.07
N ARG A 72 -8.47 -26.79 2.11
CA ARG A 72 -8.92 -26.01 0.93
C ARG A 72 -7.97 -26.18 -0.25
N GLU A 73 -6.66 -26.15 -0.02
CA GLU A 73 -5.66 -26.28 -1.07
C GLU A 73 -5.71 -27.67 -1.71
N GLU A 74 -5.85 -28.73 -0.90
CA GLU A 74 -5.98 -30.09 -1.40
C GLU A 74 -7.30 -30.32 -2.15
N TYR A 75 -8.38 -29.71 -1.67
CA TYR A 75 -9.69 -29.76 -2.32
C TYR A 75 -9.69 -29.03 -3.68
N ALA A 76 -9.06 -27.86 -3.74
CA ALA A 76 -8.93 -27.10 -4.98
C ALA A 76 -8.11 -27.85 -6.04
N VAL A 77 -7.03 -28.52 -5.63
CA VAL A 77 -6.23 -29.39 -6.51
C VAL A 77 -7.07 -30.57 -7.01
N TYR A 78 -7.80 -31.24 -6.12
CA TYR A 78 -8.70 -32.34 -6.49
C TYR A 78 -9.73 -31.91 -7.54
N MET A 79 -10.36 -30.75 -7.36
CA MET A 79 -11.31 -30.21 -8.34
C MET A 79 -10.65 -29.89 -9.68
N ALA A 80 -9.50 -29.21 -9.69
CA ALA A 80 -8.77 -28.90 -10.91
C ALA A 80 -8.34 -30.17 -11.66
N ASP A 81 -7.91 -31.21 -10.92
CA ASP A 81 -7.55 -32.52 -11.49
C ASP A 81 -8.76 -33.21 -12.13
N ASN A 82 -9.91 -33.20 -11.46
CA ASN A 82 -11.14 -33.78 -11.98
C ASN A 82 -11.61 -33.08 -13.27
N ILE A 83 -11.60 -31.74 -13.28
CA ILE A 83 -11.91 -30.95 -14.47
C ILE A 83 -10.92 -31.24 -15.61
N SER A 84 -9.63 -31.38 -15.29
CA SER A 84 -8.61 -31.73 -16.29
C SER A 84 -8.86 -33.10 -16.91
N ALA A 85 -9.37 -34.06 -16.13
CA ALA A 85 -9.71 -35.39 -16.61
C ALA A 85 -10.94 -35.34 -17.53
N MET A 86 -11.99 -34.62 -17.14
CA MET A 86 -13.18 -34.40 -17.98
C MET A 86 -12.82 -33.73 -19.31
N ALA A 87 -11.96 -32.71 -19.29
CA ALA A 87 -11.52 -32.03 -20.50
C ALA A 87 -10.74 -32.96 -21.45
N ARG A 88 -9.95 -33.91 -20.93
CA ARG A 88 -9.24 -34.91 -21.74
C ARG A 88 -10.18 -35.91 -22.39
N GLU A 89 -11.25 -36.29 -21.72
CA GLU A 89 -12.28 -37.16 -22.28
C GLU A 89 -13.01 -36.47 -23.44
N ILE A 90 -13.34 -35.19 -23.28
CA ILE A 90 -13.94 -34.35 -24.34
C ILE A 90 -12.97 -34.13 -25.51
N GLY A 91 -11.69 -33.86 -25.24
CA GLY A 91 -10.67 -33.63 -26.26
C GLY A 91 -10.41 -34.84 -27.17
N ASN A 92 -10.69 -36.06 -26.70
CA ASN A 92 -10.58 -37.28 -27.52
C ASN A 92 -11.71 -37.41 -28.57
N GLU A 93 -12.83 -36.69 -28.43
CA GLU A 93 -13.94 -36.69 -29.39
C GLU A 93 -13.84 -35.60 -30.48
N VAL A 94 -13.05 -34.54 -30.26
CA VAL A 94 -13.06 -33.29 -31.08
C VAL A 94 -11.92 -33.21 -32.10
N ASN A 95 -11.08 -34.24 -32.24
CA ASN A 95 -9.81 -34.17 -32.98
C ASN A 95 -9.94 -34.29 -34.53
N LEU A 96 -10.78 -33.45 -35.16
CA LEU A 96 -11.01 -33.46 -36.62
C LEU A 96 -11.06 -32.08 -37.30
N ASP A 97 -10.66 -30.99 -36.64
CA ASP A 97 -10.60 -29.69 -37.32
C ASP A 97 -9.38 -28.86 -36.90
N GLN A 98 -8.22 -29.21 -37.46
CA GLN A 98 -7.09 -28.29 -37.53
C GLN A 98 -7.34 -27.32 -38.68
N THR A 99 -7.97 -26.20 -38.39
CA THR A 99 -8.00 -25.03 -39.28
C THR A 99 -6.96 -24.03 -38.81
N ASP A 100 -6.11 -23.58 -39.75
CA ASP A 100 -4.96 -22.71 -39.52
C ASP A 100 -5.33 -21.43 -38.75
N ASN A 101 -4.91 -21.36 -37.49
CA ASN A 101 -5.31 -20.32 -36.53
C ASN A 101 -4.40 -19.09 -36.56
N TRP A 102 -4.43 -18.36 -37.67
CA TRP A 102 -3.65 -17.13 -37.82
C TRP A 102 -4.18 -15.98 -36.95
N GLU A 103 -5.45 -16.04 -36.52
CA GLU A 103 -6.07 -15.05 -35.62
C GLU A 103 -5.58 -15.22 -34.17
N GLU A 104 -5.49 -16.46 -33.64
CA GLU A 104 -4.92 -16.71 -32.30
C GLU A 104 -3.46 -16.28 -32.18
N LEU A 105 -2.67 -16.40 -33.26
CA LEU A 105 -1.27 -15.96 -33.25
C LEU A 105 -1.14 -14.42 -33.18
N ASP A 106 -2.02 -13.68 -33.84
CA ASP A 106 -2.03 -12.21 -33.80
C ASP A 106 -2.56 -11.70 -32.45
N ASP A 107 -3.59 -12.36 -31.91
CA ASP A 107 -4.11 -12.09 -30.56
C ASP A 107 -3.04 -12.35 -29.49
N GLN A 108 -2.25 -13.41 -29.62
CA GLN A 108 -1.18 -13.71 -28.68
C GLN A 108 -0.03 -12.69 -28.73
N ASP A 109 0.33 -12.18 -29.92
CA ASP A 109 1.34 -11.12 -30.06
C ASP A 109 0.82 -9.78 -29.49
N PHE A 110 -0.45 -9.47 -29.71
CA PHE A 110 -1.10 -8.30 -29.11
C PHE A 110 -1.13 -8.39 -27.58
N LEU A 111 -1.52 -9.55 -27.02
CA LEU A 111 -1.52 -9.80 -25.58
C LEU A 111 -0.12 -9.65 -25.00
N THR A 112 0.90 -10.25 -25.63
CA THR A 112 2.29 -10.14 -25.19
C THR A 112 2.77 -8.68 -25.15
N LYS A 113 2.41 -7.88 -26.16
CA LYS A 113 2.72 -6.44 -26.19
C LYS A 113 2.01 -5.69 -25.05
N LEU A 114 0.75 -6.01 -24.80
CA LEU A 114 -0.03 -5.40 -23.72
C LEU A 114 0.57 -5.73 -22.34
N GLU A 115 0.91 -6.99 -22.11
CA GLU A 115 1.58 -7.44 -20.88
C GLU A 115 2.91 -6.73 -20.66
N SER A 116 3.74 -6.61 -21.71
CA SER A 116 5.00 -5.89 -21.64
C SER A 116 4.79 -4.41 -21.26
N LEU A 117 3.76 -3.78 -21.82
CA LEU A 117 3.41 -2.40 -21.52
C LEU A 117 2.92 -2.25 -20.06
N LEU A 118 2.09 -3.17 -19.57
CA LEU A 118 1.64 -3.18 -18.18
C LEU A 118 2.81 -3.36 -17.21
N GLN A 119 3.70 -4.32 -17.47
CA GLN A 119 4.91 -4.53 -16.67
C GLN A 119 5.81 -3.29 -16.67
N ASN A 120 6.00 -2.67 -17.83
CA ASN A 120 6.79 -1.45 -17.96
C ASN A 120 6.17 -0.29 -17.16
N GLN A 121 4.87 -0.06 -17.27
CA GLN A 121 4.17 1.00 -16.54
C GLN A 121 4.22 0.77 -15.03
N PHE A 122 4.04 -0.47 -14.57
CA PHE A 122 4.17 -0.81 -13.16
C PHE A 122 5.60 -0.59 -12.65
N SER A 123 6.61 -0.96 -13.43
CA SER A 123 8.01 -0.68 -13.11
C SER A 123 8.27 0.82 -12.96
N GLN A 124 7.77 1.64 -13.88
CA GLN A 124 7.87 3.09 -13.79
C GLN A 124 7.17 3.65 -12.55
N TYR A 125 5.96 3.17 -12.24
CA TYR A 125 5.21 3.57 -11.05
C TYR A 125 6.00 3.29 -9.78
N THR A 126 6.52 2.06 -9.61
CA THR A 126 7.33 1.71 -8.43
C THR A 126 8.62 2.53 -8.33
N GLY A 127 9.23 2.87 -9.47
CA GLY A 127 10.36 3.81 -9.53
C GLY A 127 10.00 5.20 -8.99
N ILE A 128 8.85 5.75 -9.38
CA ILE A 128 8.36 7.04 -8.89
C ILE A 128 8.09 7.00 -7.39
N ILE A 129 7.51 5.92 -6.87
CA ILE A 129 7.26 5.78 -5.42
C ILE A 129 8.56 5.86 -4.62
N ARG A 130 9.60 5.11 -5.04
CA ARG A 130 10.92 5.15 -4.39
C ARG A 130 11.54 6.55 -4.45
N GLU A 131 11.37 7.24 -5.56
CA GLU A 131 11.88 8.61 -5.72
C GLU A 131 11.16 9.60 -4.78
N ILE A 132 9.83 9.45 -4.61
CA ILE A 132 9.07 10.24 -3.65
C ILE A 132 9.56 10.02 -2.23
N GLU A 133 9.85 8.78 -1.83
CA GLU A 133 10.40 8.45 -0.51
C GLU A 133 11.78 9.10 -0.32
N ARG A 134 12.68 8.93 -1.29
CA ARG A 134 14.01 9.56 -1.28
C ARG A 134 13.92 11.09 -1.14
N LEU A 135 12.98 11.73 -1.84
CA LEU A 135 12.77 13.17 -1.75
C LEU A 135 12.22 13.62 -0.40
N LYS A 136 11.38 12.80 0.25
CA LYS A 136 10.90 13.06 1.62
C LYS A 136 12.06 13.03 2.61
N ASP A 137 12.94 12.04 2.53
CA ASP A 137 14.11 11.92 3.41
C ASP A 137 15.07 13.10 3.23
N GLN A 138 15.33 13.48 1.97
CA GLN A 138 16.17 14.65 1.67
C GLN A 138 15.58 15.95 2.20
N LYS A 139 14.26 16.14 2.04
CA LYS A 139 13.56 17.30 2.60
C LYS A 139 13.71 17.35 4.11
N GLU A 140 13.56 16.21 4.80
CA GLU A 140 13.66 16.16 6.26
C GLU A 140 15.08 16.49 6.74
N ALA A 141 16.10 15.88 6.13
CA ALA A 141 17.50 16.15 6.42
C ALA A 141 17.88 17.64 6.18
N LEU A 142 17.37 18.24 5.11
CA LEU A 142 17.57 19.67 4.84
C LEU A 142 16.85 20.54 5.87
N SER A 143 15.66 20.15 6.31
CA SER A 143 14.92 20.86 7.35
C SER A 143 15.65 20.83 8.70
N ASP A 144 16.29 19.71 9.04
CA ASP A 144 17.16 19.58 10.21
C ASP A 144 18.36 20.52 10.11
N LEU A 145 19.11 20.41 9.00
CA LEU A 145 20.30 21.21 8.79
C LEU A 145 19.99 22.71 8.81
N PHE A 146 18.92 23.12 8.13
CA PHE A 146 18.47 24.51 8.12
C PHE A 146 18.14 25.01 9.53
N SER A 147 17.36 24.24 10.29
CA SER A 147 16.93 24.63 11.62
C SER A 147 18.13 24.72 12.60
N SER A 148 19.09 23.80 12.49
CA SER A 148 20.34 23.84 13.25
C SER A 148 21.17 25.08 12.91
N ASN A 149 21.37 25.35 11.62
CA ASN A 149 22.11 26.51 11.14
C ASN A 149 21.45 27.84 11.57
N VAL A 150 20.12 27.91 11.53
CA VAL A 150 19.36 29.08 12.01
C VAL A 150 19.55 29.29 13.51
N SER A 151 19.57 28.23 14.31
CA SER A 151 19.85 28.33 15.74
C SER A 151 21.29 28.79 16.00
N ALA A 152 22.28 28.19 15.34
CA ALA A 152 23.68 28.61 15.44
C ALA A 152 23.86 30.08 15.03
N TRP A 153 23.33 30.47 13.88
CA TRP A 153 23.34 31.86 13.40
C TRP A 153 22.71 32.82 14.42
N ALA A 154 21.57 32.44 15.01
CA ALA A 154 20.91 33.27 16.01
C ALA A 154 21.77 33.42 17.28
N HIS A 155 22.47 32.36 17.71
CA HIS A 155 23.35 32.41 18.87
C HIS A 155 24.58 33.31 18.66
N TYR A 156 25.05 33.45 17.42
CA TYR A 156 26.11 34.42 17.09
C TYR A 156 25.58 35.86 17.00
N LYS A 157 24.33 36.04 16.55
CA LYS A 157 23.78 37.37 16.26
C LYS A 157 23.12 38.04 17.46
N PHE A 158 22.48 37.27 18.33
CA PHE A 158 21.67 37.77 19.44
C PHE A 158 22.31 37.43 20.79
N LYS A 159 21.95 38.21 21.81
CA LYS A 159 22.32 37.89 23.19
C LYS A 159 21.41 36.78 23.70
N LYS A 160 21.97 35.85 24.47
CA LYS A 160 21.21 34.80 25.15
C LYS A 160 20.10 35.43 26.01
N PRO A 161 18.83 35.03 25.85
CA PRO A 161 17.74 35.54 26.67
C PRO A 161 17.89 35.09 28.12
N ALA A 162 17.28 35.84 29.05
CA ALA A 162 17.06 35.35 30.40
C ALA A 162 16.07 34.18 30.37
N ALA A 163 16.13 33.29 31.37
CA ALA A 163 15.21 32.15 31.51
C ALA A 163 13.80 32.57 31.97
N THR A 164 13.29 33.69 31.46
CA THR A 164 11.93 34.18 31.70
C THR A 164 11.12 34.09 30.40
N PRO A 165 9.82 33.73 30.46
CA PRO A 165 8.97 33.62 29.28
C PRO A 165 8.99 34.87 28.39
N ASP A 166 8.93 36.05 29.01
CA ASP A 166 8.93 37.33 28.30
C ASP A 166 10.25 37.59 27.55
N SER A 167 11.40 37.26 28.18
CA SER A 167 12.70 37.43 27.54
C SER A 167 12.88 36.47 26.37
N VAL A 168 12.41 35.22 26.50
CA VAL A 168 12.45 34.23 25.42
C VAL A 168 11.52 34.63 24.28
N ALA A 169 10.31 35.12 24.59
CA ALA A 169 9.35 35.59 23.59
C ALA A 169 9.91 36.78 22.79
N LEU A 170 10.54 37.75 23.46
CA LEU A 170 11.17 38.89 22.80
C LEU A 170 12.34 38.46 21.90
N TYR A 171 13.21 37.55 22.39
CA TYR A 171 14.27 36.95 21.60
C TYR A 171 13.72 36.27 20.34
N MET A 172 12.67 35.46 20.49
CA MET A 172 12.06 34.75 19.37
C MET A 172 11.42 35.69 18.35
N ALA A 173 10.73 36.74 18.80
CA ALA A 173 10.16 37.75 17.91
C ALA A 173 11.26 38.45 17.09
N ALA A 174 12.37 38.84 17.73
CA ALA A 174 13.52 39.44 17.07
C ALA A 174 14.19 38.48 16.08
N LYS A 175 14.47 37.23 16.50
CA LYS A 175 15.03 36.16 15.66
C LYS A 175 14.19 35.97 14.40
N GLN A 176 12.88 35.82 14.54
CA GLN A 176 11.97 35.57 13.42
C GLN A 176 11.88 36.78 12.48
N THR A 177 11.87 38.00 13.02
CA THR A 177 11.81 39.23 12.21
C THR A 177 13.05 39.36 11.33
N VAL A 178 14.23 39.16 11.90
CA VAL A 178 15.49 39.25 11.16
C VAL A 178 15.67 38.04 10.22
N LEU A 179 15.22 36.85 10.61
CA LEU A 179 15.31 35.67 9.74
C LEU A 179 14.49 35.84 8.46
N ARG A 180 13.31 36.46 8.54
CA ARG A 180 12.48 36.76 7.35
C ARG A 180 13.14 37.71 6.35
N SER A 181 14.10 38.53 6.78
CA SER A 181 14.82 39.40 5.84
C SER A 181 15.96 38.69 5.11
N ILE A 182 16.51 37.62 5.68
CA ILE A 182 17.61 36.84 5.09
C ILE A 182 17.07 35.68 4.25
N VAL A 183 16.00 35.05 4.70
CA VAL A 183 15.34 33.94 4.01
C VAL A 183 13.86 34.28 3.82
N PRO A 184 13.50 35.12 2.83
CA PRO A 184 12.10 35.46 2.58
C PRO A 184 11.28 34.19 2.27
N GLY A 185 10.08 34.10 2.82
CA GLY A 185 9.13 33.02 2.51
C GLY A 185 9.31 31.70 3.26
N TYR A 186 10.35 31.50 4.08
CA TYR A 186 10.48 30.24 4.85
C TYR A 186 9.28 30.01 5.79
N SER A 187 8.64 31.11 6.25
CA SER A 187 7.46 31.07 7.11
C SER A 187 6.21 30.48 6.45
N LEU A 188 6.21 30.36 5.12
CA LEU A 188 5.13 29.67 4.38
C LEU A 188 5.16 28.16 4.65
N TYR A 189 6.33 27.62 4.99
CA TYR A 189 6.49 26.20 5.30
C TYR A 189 6.30 25.99 6.81
N ARG A 190 5.07 25.60 7.18
CA ARG A 190 4.67 25.40 8.59
C ARG A 190 5.62 24.46 9.34
N ASN A 191 5.94 23.29 8.77
CA ASN A 191 6.77 22.28 9.42
C ASN A 191 8.19 22.81 9.68
N LEU A 192 8.80 23.44 8.68
CA LEU A 192 10.12 24.08 8.81
C LEU A 192 10.11 25.17 9.88
N THR A 193 9.07 26.01 9.89
CA THR A 193 8.91 27.10 10.86
C THR A 193 8.79 26.58 12.29
N MET A 194 8.03 25.49 12.48
CA MET A 194 7.91 24.83 13.78
C MET A 194 9.25 24.25 14.23
N LYS A 195 9.96 23.57 13.32
CA LYS A 195 11.26 22.94 13.60
C LYS A 195 12.31 23.97 14.01
N VAL A 196 12.38 25.11 13.32
CA VAL A 196 13.26 26.25 13.67
C VAL A 196 12.99 26.80 15.08
N LYS A 197 11.74 26.75 15.55
CA LYS A 197 11.38 27.20 16.90
C LYS A 197 11.75 26.17 17.97
N GLN A 198 11.53 24.89 17.69
CA GLN A 198 11.72 23.79 18.66
C GLN A 198 13.18 23.38 18.84
N MET A 199 13.99 23.50 17.79
CA MET A 199 15.41 23.10 17.81
C MET A 199 16.33 24.07 18.55
N ASP A 200 15.86 25.28 18.88
CA ASP A 200 16.69 26.27 19.55
C ASP A 200 16.78 25.96 21.06
N PRO A 201 17.97 25.66 21.61
CA PRO A 201 18.09 25.36 23.03
C PRO A 201 17.84 26.58 23.92
N TRP A 202 18.01 27.81 23.42
CA TRP A 202 17.78 29.03 24.22
C TRP A 202 16.30 29.32 24.47
N THR A 203 15.39 28.59 23.82
CA THR A 203 13.95 28.76 24.01
C THR A 203 13.36 27.79 25.01
N ARG A 204 14.17 26.88 25.57
CA ARG A 204 13.72 25.91 26.57
C ARG A 204 13.76 26.56 27.94
N ILE A 205 12.61 26.57 28.62
CA ILE A 205 12.48 27.01 30.02
C ILE A 205 12.36 25.72 30.84
N GLU A 206 13.27 25.51 31.79
CA GLU A 206 13.44 24.22 32.49
C GLU A 206 12.21 23.76 33.31
N ASP A 207 11.23 24.64 33.53
CA ASP A 207 9.95 24.32 34.18
C ASP A 207 8.85 23.84 33.23
N ASP A 208 9.06 23.87 31.91
CA ASP A 208 8.07 23.36 30.94
C ASP A 208 8.28 21.85 30.70
N SER A 209 7.91 21.05 31.71
CA SER A 209 7.79 19.58 31.60
C SER A 209 6.66 19.13 30.67
N SER A 210 6.07 20.04 29.89
CA SER A 210 5.34 19.69 28.68
C SER A 210 6.34 19.24 27.62
N ARG A 211 6.73 17.96 27.69
CA ARG A 211 7.13 17.23 26.49
C ARG A 211 6.05 17.50 25.46
N GLY A 212 6.35 18.40 24.52
CA GLY A 212 5.46 18.72 23.42
C GLY A 212 4.94 17.41 22.85
N VAL A 213 3.61 17.31 22.77
CA VAL A 213 2.87 16.18 22.19
C VAL A 213 3.65 15.66 20.99
N GLY A 214 4.28 14.50 21.19
CA GLY A 214 4.98 13.79 20.13
C GLY A 214 3.97 13.57 19.02
N ILE A 215 4.36 13.92 17.80
CA ILE A 215 3.73 13.34 16.62
C ILE A 215 3.94 11.82 16.80
N CYS A 216 2.85 11.08 16.94
CA CYS A 216 2.89 9.64 17.17
C CYS A 216 3.61 8.96 15.99
N ASP A 217 4.83 8.48 16.22
CA ASP A 217 5.40 7.41 15.42
C ASP A 217 4.91 6.09 16.02
N GLU A 218 3.91 5.47 15.38
CA GLU A 218 3.54 4.07 15.59
C GLU A 218 4.60 3.17 14.97
N ASN A 219 5.83 3.19 15.50
CA ASN A 219 6.80 2.08 15.47
C ASN A 219 8.20 2.55 15.86
N SER A 220 8.49 2.61 17.15
CA SER A 220 9.87 2.46 17.61
C SER A 220 9.91 2.09 19.08
N ASN A 221 9.71 0.80 19.35
CA ASN A 221 10.19 0.19 20.57
C ASN A 221 11.69 -0.09 20.37
N GLN A 222 12.55 0.87 20.71
CA GLN A 222 13.94 0.57 21.07
C GLN A 222 14.56 1.72 21.87
N VAL A 223 14.80 1.41 23.14
CA VAL A 223 15.62 2.18 24.06
C VAL A 223 17.06 2.13 23.53
N VAL A 224 17.59 3.28 23.10
CA VAL A 224 19.03 3.46 22.93
C VAL A 224 19.49 4.50 23.92
N GLN A 225 20.23 4.03 24.93
CA GLN A 225 20.99 4.87 25.85
C GLN A 225 22.08 5.59 25.04
N VAL A 226 22.13 6.91 25.15
CA VAL A 226 23.18 7.75 24.54
C VAL A 226 24.39 7.76 25.47
N PRO A 227 25.59 7.35 25.02
CA PRO A 227 26.83 7.67 25.72
C PRO A 227 27.19 9.13 25.43
N SER A 228 27.36 9.90 26.50
CA SER A 228 28.09 11.15 26.53
C SER A 228 29.54 10.87 26.11
N ASP A 229 29.99 11.42 24.98
CA ASP A 229 31.39 11.80 24.87
C ASP A 229 31.57 13.00 23.96
N ALA A 230 32.01 14.09 24.59
CA ALA A 230 32.69 15.18 23.95
C ALA A 230 34.03 14.68 23.39
N SER A 231 34.45 15.27 22.26
CA SER A 231 35.80 15.24 21.65
C SER A 231 35.89 14.50 20.31
N ARG A 232 35.61 15.23 19.21
CA ARG A 232 36.35 15.07 17.94
C ARG A 232 36.04 16.24 17.00
N PHE A 233 36.67 17.37 17.27
CA PHE A 233 36.83 18.45 16.29
C PHE A 233 38.31 18.81 16.25
N SER A 234 39.05 18.08 15.42
CA SER A 234 40.41 18.39 14.95
C SER A 234 40.69 17.45 13.78
N ASP A 235 41.35 17.97 12.75
CA ASP A 235 41.81 17.30 11.53
C ASP A 235 40.83 17.18 10.37
N LEU A 236 40.59 18.31 9.69
CA LEU A 236 40.46 18.35 8.23
C LEU A 236 40.94 19.72 7.72
N SER A 237 42.25 19.94 7.80
CA SER A 237 42.93 21.02 7.06
C SER A 237 44.31 20.55 6.62
N GLN A 238 44.37 19.71 5.60
CA GLN A 238 45.55 19.54 4.73
C GLN A 238 45.18 18.63 3.56
N GLN A 239 44.66 19.22 2.48
CA GLN A 239 44.77 18.68 1.12
C GLN A 239 44.30 19.77 0.16
N ASN A 240 45.23 20.64 -0.20
CA ASN A 240 45.21 21.44 -1.42
C ASN A 240 46.63 21.99 -1.57
N ASP A 241 47.47 21.25 -2.29
CA ASP A 241 48.51 21.78 -3.17
C ASP A 241 49.34 20.61 -3.70
N LEU A 242 49.23 20.37 -5.01
CA LEU A 242 50.30 19.92 -5.92
C LEU A 242 49.67 19.50 -7.26
N SER A 243 49.42 20.47 -8.12
CA SER A 243 49.36 20.30 -9.59
C SER A 243 49.38 21.66 -10.27
N ARG A 244 50.58 22.25 -10.41
CA ARG A 244 51.02 23.02 -11.58
C ARG A 244 52.50 23.38 -11.46
#